data_AF-A0A958ISR9-F1
#
_entry.id   AF-A0A958ISR9-F1
#
_cell.length_a   1.000
_cell.length_b   1.000
_cell.length_c   1.000
_cell.angle_alpha   90.00
_cell.angle_beta   90.00
_cell.angle_gamma   90.00
#
_symmetry.space_group_name_H-M   'P 1'
#
loop_
_entity.id
_entity.type
_entity.pdbx_description
1 polymer ?
#
loop_
_entity_poly.entity_id
_entity_poly.type
_entity_poly.pdbx_seq_one_letter_code
_entity_poly.pdbx_strand_id
1 'polypeptide(L)' 'MPHNTMKKRNCWWLWILLIAFGAAQPQQFDKPPVLFKEPLSPRIANYDIDVRLDPQTKMIQGKQLLTWKNTTANETAELQ' A
#
# COMPACT_ATOMS: atom_id res chain seq x y z
N MET A 1 59.39 25.86 -32.15
CA MET A 1 59.28 24.91 -31.03
C MET A 1 57.83 24.93 -30.54
N PRO A 2 57.22 23.76 -30.23
CA PRO A 2 55.78 23.59 -30.15
C PRO A 2 55.25 23.88 -28.74
N HIS A 3 54.00 24.33 -28.61
CA HIS A 3 53.23 24.03 -27.41
C HIS A 3 51.85 23.52 -27.79
N ASN A 4 51.55 22.38 -27.19
CA ASN A 4 50.53 21.43 -27.52
C ASN A 4 49.13 21.91 -27.12
N THR A 5 48.14 21.37 -27.82
CA THR A 5 46.71 21.53 -27.56
C THR A 5 46.29 20.65 -26.38
N MET A 6 45.36 21.13 -25.55
CA MET A 6 44.55 20.25 -24.69
C MET A 6 43.08 20.67 -24.71
N LYS A 7 42.31 19.96 -25.54
CA LYS A 7 40.85 20.01 -25.59
C LYS A 7 40.31 19.15 -24.44
N LYS A 8 39.81 19.78 -23.37
CA LYS A 8 39.10 19.11 -22.26
C LYS A 8 37.89 18.35 -22.82
N ARG A 9 37.95 17.02 -22.82
CA ARG A 9 36.84 16.14 -23.20
C ARG A 9 35.99 15.93 -21.94
N ASN A 10 34.83 16.60 -21.90
CA ASN A 10 33.85 16.45 -20.83
C ASN A 10 33.27 15.03 -20.84
N CYS A 11 33.58 14.26 -19.81
CA CYS A 11 33.15 12.87 -19.61
C CYS A 11 31.71 12.81 -19.08
N TRP A 12 30.76 13.16 -19.95
CA TRP A 12 29.31 13.07 -19.70
C TRP A 12 28.79 11.63 -19.90
N TRP A 13 29.50 10.64 -19.35
CA TRP A 13 29.12 9.22 -19.40
C TRP A 13 29.07 8.57 -18.00
N LEU A 14 29.64 9.23 -16.99
CA LEU A 14 29.64 8.75 -15.60
C LEU A 14 28.31 8.96 -14.84
N TRP A 15 27.39 9.77 -15.37
CA TRP A 15 26.08 10.03 -14.72
C TRP A 15 24.98 9.04 -15.11
N ILE A 16 25.13 8.30 -16.23
CA ILE A 16 24.08 7.39 -16.72
C ILE A 16 24.16 6.00 -16.06
N LEU A 17 25.30 5.63 -15.47
CA LEU A 17 25.49 4.31 -14.83
C LEU A 17 25.01 4.21 -13.36
N LEU A 18 24.51 5.30 -12.76
CA LEU A 18 24.05 5.31 -11.35
C LEU A 18 22.55 5.08 -11.15
N ILE A 19 21.75 4.93 -12.22
CA ILE A 19 20.26 4.79 -12.13
C ILE A 19 19.80 3.33 -12.38
N ALA A 20 20.69 2.34 -12.20
CA ALA A 20 20.33 0.91 -12.38
C ALA A 20 20.00 0.17 -11.07
N PHE A 21 19.93 0.88 -9.93
CA PHE A 21 19.40 0.31 -8.69
C PHE A 21 17.90 0.53 -8.65
N GLY A 22 17.15 -0.44 -9.16
CA GLY A 22 15.70 -0.53 -8.96
C GLY A 22 15.40 -0.73 -7.49
N ALA A 23 15.18 0.36 -6.76
CA ALA A 23 14.63 0.31 -5.42
C ALA A 23 13.19 -0.24 -5.53
N ALA A 24 12.93 -1.43 -4.98
CA ALA A 24 11.57 -1.87 -4.72
C ALA A 24 10.96 -0.89 -3.72
N GLN A 25 10.18 0.06 -4.22
CA GLN A 25 9.50 1.03 -3.36
C GLN A 25 8.36 0.31 -2.64
N PRO A 26 8.25 0.40 -1.30
CA PRO A 26 7.07 -0.10 -0.60
C PRO A 26 5.85 0.62 -1.17
N GLN A 27 4.83 -0.13 -1.56
CA GLN A 27 3.59 0.44 -2.07
C GLN A 27 2.94 1.26 -0.95
N GLN A 28 3.04 2.57 -1.06
CA GLN A 28 2.40 3.50 -0.15
C GLN A 28 0.95 3.63 -0.60
N PHE A 29 0.04 2.96 0.11
CA PHE A 29 -1.38 3.13 -0.13
C PHE A 29 -1.81 4.49 0.41
N ASP A 30 -2.46 5.29 -0.44
CA ASP A 30 -3.07 6.52 0.00
C ASP A 30 -4.09 6.23 1.11
N LYS A 31 -4.13 7.09 2.12
CA LYS A 31 -5.16 7.00 3.17
C LYS A 31 -6.53 7.08 2.48
N PRO A 32 -7.45 6.13 2.75
CA PRO A 32 -8.78 6.18 2.17
C PRO A 32 -9.45 7.55 2.39
N PRO A 33 -10.19 8.08 1.41
CA PRO A 33 -10.84 9.37 1.56
C PRO A 33 -11.85 9.34 2.72
N VAL A 34 -11.87 10.41 3.52
CA VAL A 34 -12.88 10.59 4.57
C VAL A 34 -14.22 10.90 3.90
N LEU A 35 -15.13 9.93 3.86
CA LEU A 35 -16.43 10.06 3.20
C LEU A 35 -17.40 10.99 3.96
N PHE A 36 -17.28 11.04 5.30
CA PHE A 36 -18.11 11.86 6.18
C PHE A 36 -17.25 12.47 7.28
N LYS A 37 -17.49 13.75 7.62
CA LYS A 37 -16.77 14.44 8.71
C LYS A 37 -16.98 13.74 10.05
N GLU A 38 -18.18 13.21 10.27
CA GLU A 38 -18.55 12.43 11.45
C GLU A 38 -19.08 11.06 11.01
N PRO A 39 -18.73 9.97 11.71
CA PRO A 39 -19.28 8.65 11.43
C PRO A 39 -20.80 8.65 11.61
N LEU A 40 -21.52 8.15 10.61
CA LEU A 40 -22.99 8.04 10.67
C LEU A 40 -23.48 6.89 11.56
N SER A 41 -22.56 6.05 12.05
CA SER A 41 -22.86 4.92 12.91
C SER A 41 -21.72 4.67 13.92
N PRO A 42 -22.05 4.10 15.10
CA PRO A 42 -21.05 3.61 16.04
C PRO A 42 -20.15 2.53 15.41
N ARG A 43 -18.84 2.63 15.62
CA ARG A 43 -17.86 1.64 15.14
C ARG A 43 -17.66 0.55 16.18
N ILE A 44 -18.63 -0.36 16.28
CA ILE A 44 -18.63 -1.44 17.29
C ILE A 44 -18.08 -2.77 16.76
N ALA A 45 -17.78 -2.85 15.46
CA ALA A 45 -17.23 -4.02 14.80
C ALA A 45 -16.10 -3.66 13.85
N ASN A 46 -15.09 -4.53 13.78
CA ASN A 46 -14.00 -4.49 12.83
C ASN A 46 -13.84 -5.87 12.18
N TYR A 47 -13.41 -5.86 10.92
CA TYR A 47 -13.21 -7.06 10.11
C TYR A 47 -11.79 -7.06 9.59
N ASP A 48 -11.11 -8.19 9.73
CA ASP A 48 -9.88 -8.51 9.00
C ASP A 48 -10.23 -9.59 7.99
N ILE A 49 -9.95 -9.35 6.71
CA ILE A 49 -10.35 -10.22 5.60
C ILE A 49 -9.11 -10.48 4.74
N ASP A 50 -8.66 -11.73 4.74
CA ASP A 50 -7.64 -12.24 3.83
C ASP A 50 -8.32 -12.97 2.68
N VAL A 51 -8.22 -12.44 1.46
CA VAL A 51 -8.88 -12.97 0.26
C VAL A 51 -7.94 -13.06 -0.93
N ARG A 52 -8.21 -14.05 -1.79
CA ARG A 52 -7.58 -14.25 -3.09
C ARG A 52 -8.65 -14.44 -4.17
N LEU A 53 -8.48 -13.78 -5.29
CA LEU A 53 -9.26 -13.99 -6.51
C LEU A 53 -8.60 -15.07 -7.37
N ASP A 54 -9.37 -16.08 -7.75
CA ASP A 54 -9.08 -16.99 -8.85
C ASP A 54 -9.80 -16.48 -10.11
N PRO A 55 -9.08 -15.87 -11.08
CA PRO A 55 -9.70 -15.33 -12.28
C PRO A 55 -10.13 -16.39 -13.29
N GLN A 56 -9.58 -17.61 -13.23
CA GLN A 56 -9.94 -18.69 -14.16
C GLN A 56 -11.33 -19.22 -13.83
N THR A 57 -11.58 -19.44 -12.55
CA THR A 57 -12.89 -19.90 -12.06
C THR A 57 -13.84 -18.76 -11.70
N LYS A 58 -13.33 -17.51 -11.68
CA LYS A 58 -14.04 -16.31 -11.25
C LYS A 58 -14.53 -16.40 -9.79
N MET A 59 -13.74 -17.05 -8.94
CA MET A 59 -14.06 -17.28 -7.54
C MET A 59 -13.17 -16.44 -6.62
N ILE A 60 -13.73 -15.96 -5.51
CA ILE A 60 -12.95 -15.35 -4.43
C ILE A 60 -12.97 -16.32 -3.25
N GLN A 61 -11.79 -16.58 -2.70
CA GLN A 61 -11.59 -17.46 -1.56
C GLN A 61 -10.90 -16.67 -0.45
N GLY A 62 -11.21 -16.96 0.81
CA GLY A 62 -10.59 -16.22 1.89
C GLY A 62 -11.00 -16.66 3.28
N LYS A 63 -10.47 -15.93 4.26
CA LYS A 63 -10.76 -16.06 5.68
C LYS A 63 -11.10 -14.68 6.23
N GLN A 64 -11.96 -14.66 7.24
CA GLN A 64 -12.32 -13.44 7.94
C GLN A 64 -12.21 -13.64 9.44
N LEU A 65 -11.70 -12.62 10.14
CA LEU A 65 -11.81 -12.45 11.57
C LEU A 65 -12.71 -11.25 11.88
N LEU A 66 -13.80 -11.49 12.62
CA LEU A 66 -14.69 -10.45 13.12
C LEU A 66 -14.38 -10.18 14.59
N THR A 67 -14.03 -8.94 14.93
CA THR A 67 -13.92 -8.47 16.30
C THR A 67 -15.00 -7.45 16.56
N TRP A 68 -15.82 -7.65 17.61
CA TRP A 68 -16.89 -6.73 17.94
C TRP A 68 -17.00 -6.51 19.45
N LYS A 69 -17.61 -5.39 19.83
CA LYS A 69 -17.88 -5.02 21.23
C LYS A 69 -19.38 -5.10 21.48
N ASN A 70 -19.78 -5.90 22.48
CA ASN A 70 -21.13 -5.82 23.03
C ASN A 70 -21.35 -4.49 23.76
N THR A 71 -22.38 -3.76 23.36
CA THR A 71 -22.68 -2.44 23.91
C THR A 71 -23.79 -2.45 24.96
N THR A 72 -24.43 -3.60 25.18
CA THR A 72 -25.46 -3.76 26.20
C THR A 72 -24.92 -4.45 27.45
N ALA A 73 -25.72 -4.45 28.51
CA ALA A 73 -25.41 -5.16 29.76
C ALA A 73 -25.71 -6.67 29.70
N ASN A 74 -26.41 -7.13 28.66
CA ASN A 74 -26.82 -8.52 28.52
C ASN A 74 -25.81 -9.28 27.69
N GLU A 75 -25.44 -10.48 28.11
CA GLU A 75 -24.64 -11.39 27.29
C GLU A 75 -25.39 -11.73 25.99
N THR A 76 -24.67 -11.78 24.88
CA THR A 76 -25.24 -12.15 23.58
C THR A 76 -24.18 -12.85 22.74
N ALA A 77 -24.64 -13.81 21.92
CA ALA A 77 -23.84 -14.49 20.92
C ALA A 77 -23.91 -13.79 19.54
N GLU A 78 -24.79 -12.79 19.40
CA GLU A 78 -25.07 -12.10 18.15
C GLU A 78 -24.59 -10.64 18.19
N LEU A 79 -24.19 -10.13 17.02
CA LEU A 79 -23.88 -8.73 16.82
C LEU A 79 -25.16 -7.87 16.88
N GLN A 80 -25.09 -6.72 17.55
CA GLN A 80 -26.18 -5.75 17.72
C GLN A 80 -26.20 -4.69 16.62
#